data_AF-A0A258X3V3-F1
#
_entry.id   AF-A0A258X3V3-F1
#
_cell.length_a   1.000
_cell.length_b   1.000
_cell.length_c   1.000
_cell.angle_alpha   90.00
_cell.angle_beta   90.00
_cell.angle_gamma   90.00
#
_symmetry.space_group_name_H-M   'P 1'
#
loop_
_entity.id
_entity.type
_entity.pdbx_description
1 polymer ?
#
loop_
_entity_poly.entity_id
_entity_poly.type
_entity_poly.pdbx_seq_one_letter_code
_entity_poly.pdbx_strand_id
1 'polypeptide(L)' 'MQEERKKILQYALNYDIKDVHTYSGYKGDLMVKIIAKEEKVVTAIQEYALSLEIKEVVVKHNVDYELYCVTAEEWV' A
#
# COMPACT_ATOMS: atom_id res chain seq x y z
N MET A 1 7.72 13.61 1.61
CA MET A 1 7.69 12.15 1.89
C MET A 1 7.22 11.93 3.34
N GLN A 2 6.33 10.98 3.65
CA GLN A 2 6.67 9.88 4.57
C GLN A 2 5.63 9.41 5.58
N GLU A 3 4.88 10.22 6.33
CA GLU A 3 4.23 9.72 7.56
C GLU A 3 3.17 8.64 7.30
N GLU A 4 2.16 8.93 6.48
CA GLU A 4 1.09 8.01 6.09
C GLU A 4 1.65 6.73 5.50
N ARG A 5 2.65 6.91 4.64
CA ARG A 5 3.30 5.80 3.94
C ARG A 5 4.13 4.93 4.87
N LYS A 6 4.81 5.56 5.83
CA LYS A 6 5.58 4.86 6.87
C LYS A 6 4.62 4.09 7.77
N LYS A 7 3.46 4.66 8.10
CA LYS A 7 2.39 3.98 8.85
C LYS A 7 1.89 2.74 8.08
N ILE A 8 1.57 2.86 6.79
CA ILE A 8 1.19 1.69 5.95
C ILE A 8 2.28 0.63 5.92
N LEU A 9 3.53 1.03 5.66
CA LEU A 9 4.66 0.09 5.59
C LEU A 9 4.87 -0.63 6.92
N GLN A 10 4.86 0.11 8.03
CA GLN A 10 4.97 -0.46 9.37
C GLN A 10 3.81 -1.41 9.70
N TYR A 11 2.59 -1.04 9.29
CA TYR A 11 1.42 -1.88 9.48
C TYR A 11 1.54 -3.19 8.69
N ALA A 12 1.90 -3.10 7.40
CA ALA A 12 2.06 -4.24 6.51
C ALA A 12 3.16 -5.22 6.95
N LEU A 13 4.26 -4.71 7.55
CA LEU A 13 5.35 -5.54 8.07
C LEU A 13 4.94 -6.44 9.26
N ASN A 14 3.76 -6.24 9.86
CA ASN A 14 3.24 -7.14 10.89
C ASN A 14 2.56 -8.39 10.31
N TYR A 15 2.47 -8.49 8.98
CA TYR A 15 1.81 -9.59 8.27
C TYR A 15 2.81 -10.37 7.42
N ASP A 16 2.41 -11.59 7.01
CA ASP A 16 3.17 -12.39 6.04
C ASP A 16 2.99 -11.83 4.62
N ILE A 17 3.77 -10.79 4.33
CA ILE A 17 3.85 -10.18 3.00
C ILE A 17 5.00 -10.81 2.22
N LYS A 18 4.77 -11.02 0.92
CA LYS A 18 5.75 -11.57 -0.01
C LYS A 18 6.79 -10.53 -0.41
N ASP A 19 6.34 -9.31 -0.70
CA ASP A 19 7.21 -8.23 -1.15
C ASP A 19 6.57 -6.85 -0.94
N VAL A 20 7.43 -5.81 -0.90
CA VAL A 20 7.00 -4.42 -0.80
C VAL A 20 7.87 -3.50 -1.63
N HIS A 21 7.26 -2.75 -2.54
CA HIS A 21 7.95 -1.83 -3.43
C HIS A 21 7.42 -0.41 -3.25
N THR A 22 8.31 0.59 -3.32
CA THR A 22 7.94 2.01 -3.32
C THR A 22 8.32 2.65 -4.63
N TYR A 23 7.38 3.39 -5.22
CA TYR A 23 7.56 4.08 -6.50
C TYR A 23 7.30 5.57 -6.32
N SER A 24 8.07 6.39 -7.03
CA SER A 24 7.72 7.78 -7.30
C SER A 24 6.92 7.82 -8.59
N GLY A 25 5.67 8.26 -8.49
CA GLY A 25 4.70 8.40 -9.56
C GLY A 25 4.78 9.75 -10.27
N TYR A 26 3.75 10.02 -11.08
CA TYR A 26 3.66 11.25 -11.88
C TYR A 26 3.37 12.46 -10.98
N LYS A 27 4.01 13.61 -11.27
CA LYS A 27 3.81 14.88 -10.53
C LYS A 27 4.05 14.83 -9.01
N GLY A 28 4.91 13.93 -8.55
CA GLY A 28 5.26 13.83 -7.12
C GLY A 28 4.38 12.84 -6.35
N ASP A 29 3.38 12.22 -6.98
CA ASP A 29 2.64 11.13 -6.33
C ASP A 29 3.60 10.04 -5.86
N LEU A 30 3.34 9.46 -4.70
CA LEU A 30 4.15 8.38 -4.14
C LEU A 30 3.26 7.15 -3.99
N MET A 31 3.75 6.01 -4.47
CA MET A 31 3.00 4.75 -4.48
C MET A 31 3.73 3.67 -3.69
N VAL A 32 2.98 2.90 -2.90
CA VAL A 32 3.43 1.67 -2.27
C VAL A 32 2.69 0.50 -2.90
N LYS A 33 3.44 -0.49 -3.35
CA LYS A 33 2.91 -1.78 -3.77
C LYS A 33 3.24 -2.80 -2.68
N ILE A 34 2.23 -3.49 -2.17
CA ILE A 34 2.37 -4.58 -1.20
C ILE A 34 1.85 -5.85 -1.86
N ILE A 35 2.63 -6.92 -1.79
CA ILE A 35 2.27 -8.22 -2.36
C ILE A 35 2.09 -9.21 -1.22
N ALA A 36 0.95 -9.90 -1.18
CA ALA A 36 0.69 -10.95 -0.19
C ALA A 36 -0.03 -12.14 -0.84
N LYS A 37 0.08 -13.32 -0.24
CA LYS A 37 -0.60 -14.54 -0.72
C LYS A 37 -2.01 -14.68 -0.17
N GLU A 38 -2.23 -14.18 1.04
CA GLU A 38 -3.50 -14.31 1.73
C GLU A 38 -4.40 -13.09 1.50
N GLU A 39 -5.62 -13.34 1.06
CA GLU A 39 -6.63 -12.28 0.85
C GLU A 39 -6.87 -11.47 2.13
N LYS A 40 -6.94 -12.14 3.29
CA LYS A 40 -7.18 -11.51 4.59
C LYS A 40 -6.10 -10.49 4.96
N VAL A 41 -4.85 -10.75 4.59
CA VAL A 41 -3.73 -9.82 4.81
C VAL A 41 -3.95 -8.57 3.97
N VAL A 42 -4.29 -8.72 2.69
CA VAL A 42 -4.54 -7.57 1.82
C VAL A 42 -5.76 -6.78 2.27
N THR A 43 -6.85 -7.45 2.65
CA THR A 43 -8.05 -6.77 3.19
C THR A 43 -7.72 -5.96 4.45
N ALA A 44 -6.96 -6.52 5.40
CA ALA A 44 -6.59 -5.80 6.61
C ALA A 44 -5.75 -4.55 6.32
N ILE A 45 -4.77 -4.68 5.41
CA ILE A 45 -3.92 -3.54 5.01
C ILE A 45 -4.74 -2.51 4.22
N GLN A 46 -5.71 -2.96 3.40
CA GLN A 46 -6.63 -2.08 2.67
C GLN A 46 -7.50 -1.27 3.64
N GLU A 47 -8.13 -1.93 4.61
CA GLU A 47 -8.94 -1.26 5.65
C GLU A 47 -8.12 -0.22 6.42
N TYR A 48 -6.86 -0.54 6.72
CA TYR A 48 -5.95 0.41 7.36
C TYR A 48 -5.62 1.59 6.45
N ALA A 49 -5.33 1.37 5.17
CA ALA A 49 -5.08 2.45 4.21
C ALA A 49 -6.31 3.38 4.06
N LEU A 50 -7.51 2.81 3.99
CA LEU A 50 -8.78 3.55 3.99
C LEU A 50 -8.96 4.39 5.25
N SER A 51 -8.58 3.88 6.42
CA SER A 51 -8.64 4.62 7.69
C SER A 51 -7.72 5.85 7.74
N LEU A 52 -6.71 5.88 6.86
CA LEU A 52 -5.78 7.00 6.68
C LEU A 52 -6.15 7.90 5.50
N GLU A 53 -7.33 7.70 4.88
CA GLU A 53 -7.82 8.45 3.71
C GLU A 53 -6.89 8.33 2.47
N ILE A 54 -6.15 7.23 2.38
CA ILE A 54 -5.19 6.98 1.29
C ILE A 54 -5.92 6.26 0.16
N LYS A 55 -5.73 6.74 -1.08
CA LYS A 55 -6.30 6.09 -2.26
C LYS A 55 -5.62 4.75 -2.49
N GLU A 56 -6.42 3.72 -2.68
CA GLU A 56 -5.91 2.36 -2.85
C GLU A 56 -6.59 1.57 -3.97
N VAL A 57 -5.86 0.59 -4.50
CA VAL A 57 -6.36 -0.35 -5.51
C VAL A 57 -5.82 -1.74 -5.20
N VAL A 58 -6.72 -2.73 -5.14
CA VAL A 58 -6.35 -4.15 -5.00
C VAL A 58 -6.48 -4.85 -6.34
N VAL A 59 -5.44 -5.55 -6.74
CA VAL A 59 -5.40 -6.40 -7.94
C VAL A 59 -5.17 -7.84 -7.51
N LYS A 60 -6.07 -8.75 -7.90
CA LYS A 60 -5.92 -10.18 -7.67
C LYS A 60 -5.27 -10.83 -8.89
N HIS A 61 -4.15 -11.51 -8.68
CA HIS A 61 -3.56 -12.44 -9.64
C HIS A 61 -3.86 -13.88 -9.23
N ASN A 62 -3.51 -14.85 -10.08
CA ASN A 62 -3.83 -16.27 -9.83
C ASN A 62 -3.27 -16.82 -8.50
N VAL A 63 -2.18 -16.26 -7.99
CA VAL A 63 -1.46 -16.79 -6.81
C VAL A 63 -1.17 -15.72 -5.75
N ASP A 64 -1.16 -14.45 -6.14
CA ASP A 64 -0.81 -13.33 -5.27
C ASP A 64 -1.87 -12.22 -5.36
N TYR A 65 -1.99 -11.46 -4.29
CA TYR A 65 -2.76 -10.22 -4.22
C TYR A 65 -1.78 -9.05 -4.16
N GLU A 66 -2.05 -8.02 -4.96
CA GLU A 66 -1.27 -6.80 -5.01
C GLU A 66 -2.14 -5.63 -4.53
N LEU A 67 -1.69 -4.93 -3.50
CA LEU A 67 -2.30 -3.71 -3.00
C LEU A 67 -1.42 -2.52 -3.40
N TYR A 68 -2.01 -1.56 -4.08
CA TYR A 68 -1.39 -0.31 -4.48
C TYR A 68 -1.98 0.82 -3.63
N CYS A 69 -1.17 1.48 -2.82
CA CYS A 69 -1.56 2.66 -2.04
C CYS A 69 -0.88 3.90 -2.61
N VAL A 70 -1.66 4.92 -2.99
CA VAL A 70 -1.19 6.16 -3.60
C VAL A 70 -1.41 7.31 -2.64
N THR A 71 -0.31 7.97 -2.27
CA THR A 71 -0.32 9.21 -1.49
C THR A 71 0.09 10.36 -2.40
N ALA A 72 -0.73 11.40 -2.51
CA ALA A 72 -0.33 12.62 -3.19
C ALA A 72 0.78 13.31 -2.39
N GLU A 73 1.79 13.83 -3.07
CA GLU A 73 2.70 14.77 -2.44
C GLU A 73 2.08 16.17 -2.63
N GLU A 74 1.61 16.77 -1.54
CA GLU A 74 1.25 18.18 -1.56
C GLU A 74 2.52 18.97 -1.93
N TRP A 75 2.47 19.67 -3.06
CA TRP A 75 3.49 20.65 -3.42
C TRP A 75 3.38 21.80 -2.41
N VAL A 76 4.23 21.78 -1.39
CA VAL A 76 4.45 22.93 -0.49
C VAL A 76 5.21 24.01 -1.24
#